data_AF-A0A5N8UX91-F1
#
_entry.id   AF-A0A5N8UX91-F1
#
_cell.length_a   1.000
_cell.length_b   1.000
_cell.length_c   1.000
_cell.angle_alpha   90.00
_cell.angle_beta   90.00
_cell.angle_gamma   90.00
#
_symmetry.space_group_name_H-M   'P 1'
#
loop_
_entity.id
_entity.type
_entity.pdbx_description
1 polymer ?
#
loop_
_entity_poly.entity_id
_entity_poly.type
_entity_poly.pdbx_seq_one_letter_code
_entity_poly.pdbx_strand_id
1 'polypeptide(L)' 'MRTNNMNDLTIEGPVFYGEEDENIFFQCIYNLSGFKEVVGAGTALTISFHSCNAEKVKEQIEVLCRRWDTKICT' A
#
# COMPACT_ATOMS: atom_id res chain seq x y z
N MET A 1 -2.99 -24.94 -7.96
CA MET A 1 -2.75 -23.49 -8.17
C MET A 1 -1.81 -23.06 -7.07
N ARG A 2 -0.58 -22.61 -7.37
CA ARG A 2 0.34 -22.11 -6.35
C ARG A 2 -0.14 -20.72 -5.93
N THR A 3 -0.67 -20.57 -4.73
CA THR A 3 -0.88 -19.25 -4.14
C THR A 3 0.49 -18.68 -3.81
N ASN A 4 0.95 -17.71 -4.60
CA ASN A 4 2.06 -16.85 -4.19
C ASN A 4 1.52 -15.96 -3.08
N ASN A 5 2.08 -16.10 -1.88
CA ASN A 5 1.79 -15.20 -0.77
C ASN A 5 2.76 -14.02 -0.84
N MET A 6 2.24 -12.83 -0.59
CA MET A 6 3.02 -11.60 -0.51
C MET A 6 2.78 -10.97 0.86
N ASN A 7 3.87 -10.77 1.59
CA ASN A 7 3.81 -10.34 3.00
C ASN A 7 4.16 -8.86 3.16
N ASP A 8 4.84 -8.28 2.18
CA ASP A 8 5.31 -6.91 2.19
C ASP A 8 5.35 -6.36 0.77
N LEU A 9 5.07 -5.06 0.65
CA LEU A 9 5.17 -4.30 -0.59
C LEU A 9 5.59 -2.88 -0.24
N THR A 10 6.57 -2.35 -0.99
CA THR A 10 7.01 -0.95 -0.85
C THR A 10 6.50 -0.10 -2.00
N ILE A 11 5.91 1.05 -1.67
CA ILE A 11 5.49 2.09 -2.62
C ILE A 11 6.21 3.40 -2.34
N GLU A 12 6.25 4.28 -3.33
CA GLU A 12 6.64 5.67 -3.13
C GLU A 12 5.64 6.37 -2.20
N GLY A 13 6.16 7.23 -1.34
CA GLY A 13 5.38 8.13 -0.51
C GLY A 13 4.63 9.12 -1.41
N PRO A 14 3.30 9.22 -1.31
CA PRO A 14 2.52 10.22 -2.04
C PRO A 14 2.88 11.64 -1.59
N VAL A 15 2.56 12.61 -2.45
CA VAL A 15 2.64 14.02 -2.11
C VAL A 15 1.30 14.44 -1.49
N PHE A 16 1.34 14.84 -0.22
CA PHE A 16 0.17 15.37 0.47
C PHE A 16 0.16 16.90 0.43
N TYR A 17 -0.99 17.49 0.13
CA TYR A 17 -1.17 18.95 0.13
C TYR A 17 -1.80 19.47 1.43
N GLY A 18 -2.24 18.56 2.31
CA GLY A 18 -2.76 18.85 3.64
C GLY A 18 -2.95 17.58 4.48
N GLU A 19 -3.31 17.77 5.75
CA GLU A 19 -3.56 16.68 6.70
C GLU A 19 -4.76 15.80 6.27
N GLU A 20 -5.76 16.39 5.62
CA GLU A 20 -6.92 15.66 5.11
C GLU A 20 -6.51 14.62 4.05
N ASP A 21 -5.67 15.00 3.10
CA ASP A 21 -5.15 14.11 2.07
C ASP A 21 -4.36 12.94 2.68
N GLU A 22 -3.47 13.26 3.62
CA GLU A 22 -2.70 12.27 4.36
C GLU A 22 -3.60 11.27 5.08
N ASN A 23 -4.61 11.77 5.79
CA ASN A 23 -5.54 10.92 6.53
C ASN A 23 -6.37 10.04 5.58
N ILE A 24 -6.86 10.55 4.46
CA ILE A 24 -7.61 9.76 3.46
C ILE A 24 -6.71 8.66 2.87
N PHE A 25 -5.45 8.98 2.57
CA PHE A 25 -4.50 8.01 2.04
C PHE A 25 -4.27 6.85 3.03
N PHE A 26 -3.98 7.16 4.29
CA PHE A 26 -3.78 6.13 5.30
C PHE A 26 -5.06 5.35 5.59
N GLN A 27 -6.24 5.99 5.57
CA GLN A 27 -7.53 5.30 5.64
C GLN A 27 -7.74 4.29 4.50
N CYS A 28 -7.28 4.60 3.29
CA CYS A 28 -7.28 3.63 2.19
C CYS A 28 -6.38 2.44 2.48
N ILE A 29 -5.17 2.65 3.03
CA ILE A 29 -4.25 1.58 3.42
C ILE A 29 -4.84 0.70 4.52
N TYR A 30 -5.41 1.31 5.57
CA TYR A 30 -5.99 0.58 6.69
C TYR A 30 -7.22 -0.25 6.31
N ASN A 31 -7.91 0.13 5.23
CA ASN A 31 -9.02 -0.65 4.67
C ASN A 31 -8.58 -1.78 3.73
N LEU A 32 -7.28 -1.93 3.44
CA LEU A 32 -6.81 -3.00 2.57
C LEU A 32 -7.03 -4.37 3.21
N SER A 33 -7.48 -5.32 2.39
CA SER A 33 -7.73 -6.67 2.88
C SER A 33 -6.42 -7.37 3.27
N GLY A 34 -6.34 -7.79 4.53
CA GLY A 34 -5.13 -8.41 5.08
C GLY A 34 -4.05 -7.42 5.47
N PHE A 35 -4.33 -6.12 5.56
CA PHE A 35 -3.40 -5.14 6.12
C PHE A 35 -2.93 -5.55 7.51
N LYS A 36 -1.63 -5.39 7.77
CA LYS A 36 -0.99 -5.64 9.07
C LYS A 36 -0.44 -4.35 9.65
N GLU A 37 0.44 -3.69 8.91
CA GLU A 37 1.10 -2.46 9.32
C GLU A 37 1.59 -1.67 8.11
N VAL A 38 1.81 -0.37 8.29
CA VAL A 38 2.48 0.50 7.33
C VAL A 38 3.61 1.21 8.05
N VAL A 39 4.79 1.19 7.44
CA VAL A 39 5.99 1.85 7.95
C VAL A 39 6.47 2.85 6.92
N GLY A 40 6.53 4.12 7.31
CA GLY A 40 7.14 5.17 6.50
C GLY A 40 8.64 5.25 6.74
N ALA A 41 9.42 5.21 5.67
CA ALA A 41 10.87 5.38 5.68
C ALA A 41 11.27 6.40 4.62
N GLY A 42 11.45 7.66 5.03
CA GLY A 42 11.78 8.75 4.12
C GLY A 42 10.67 9.02 3.11
N THR A 43 10.95 8.81 1.82
CA THR A 43 10.00 8.97 0.70
C THR A 43 9.38 7.65 0.25
N ALA A 44 9.45 6.60 1.06
CA ALA A 44 8.88 5.29 0.76
C ALA A 44 7.99 4.81 1.90
N LEU A 45 6.99 4.01 1.55
CA LEU A 45 6.05 3.38 2.47
C LEU A 45 6.08 1.88 2.24
N THR A 46 6.44 1.12 3.27
CA THR A 46 6.36 -0.34 3.26
C THR A 46 5.07 -0.76 3.95
N ILE A 47 4.20 -1.43 3.20
CA ILE A 47 2.92 -1.94 3.65
C ILE A 47 3.08 -3.45 3.81
N SER A 48 2.86 -3.94 5.03
CA SER A 48 2.88 -5.36 5.32
C SER A 48 1.47 -5.92 5.40
N PHE A 49 1.33 -7.17 4.96
CA PHE A 49 0.07 -7.89 4.90
C PHE A 49 0.17 -9.22 5.64
N HIS A 50 -0.92 -9.63 6.28
CA HIS A 50 -1.10 -10.98 6.78
C HIS A 50 -1.33 -11.94 5.61
N SER A 51 -0.34 -12.81 5.33
CA SER A 51 -0.41 -13.99 4.44
C SER A 51 -1.56 -13.95 3.43
N CYS A 52 -1.49 -12.96 2.53
CA CYS A 52 -2.59 -12.59 1.67
C CYS A 52 -2.26 -12.99 0.23
N ASN A 53 -3.29 -13.13 -0.60
CA ASN A 53 -3.09 -13.50 -2.01
C ASN A 53 -2.35 -12.37 -2.72
N ALA A 54 -1.14 -12.64 -3.23
CA ALA A 54 -0.29 -11.64 -3.86
C ALA A 54 -1.00 -10.85 -4.96
N GLU A 55 -1.81 -11.53 -5.78
CA GLU A 55 -2.57 -10.90 -6.87
C GLU A 55 -3.59 -9.87 -6.35
N LYS A 56 -4.33 -10.20 -5.28
CA LYS A 56 -5.31 -9.28 -4.67
C LYS A 56 -4.65 -8.10 -3.98
N VAL A 57 -3.51 -8.32 -3.32
CA VAL A 57 -2.73 -7.25 -2.70
C VAL A 57 -2.22 -6.31 -3.77
N LYS A 58 -1.62 -6.86 -4.82
CA LYS A 58 -1.09 -6.07 -5.94
C LYS A 58 -2.17 -5.24 -6.62
N GLU A 59 -3.34 -5.83 -6.91
CA GLU A 59 -4.45 -5.10 -7.52
C GLU A 59 -4.92 -3.90 -6.67
N GLN A 60 -5.09 -4.10 -5.35
CA GLN A 60 -5.49 -3.02 -4.46
C GLN A 60 -4.42 -1.92 -4.37
N ILE A 61 -3.14 -2.30 -4.31
CA ILE A 61 -2.04 -1.34 -4.30
C ILE A 61 -1.93 -0.59 -5.63
N GLU A 62 -2.13 -1.24 -6.77
CA GLU A 62 -2.13 -0.57 -8.07
C GLU A 62 -3.24 0.49 -8.16
N VAL A 63 -4.42 0.22 -7.57
CA VAL A 63 -5.49 1.21 -7.44
C VAL A 63 -5.08 2.37 -6.53
N LEU A 64 -4.45 2.09 -5.39
CA LEU A 64 -3.93 3.11 -4.48
C LEU A 64 -2.90 4.00 -5.20
N CYS A 65 -1.94 3.37 -5.89
CA CYS A 65 -0.88 4.03 -6.64
C CYS A 65 -1.44 4.96 -7.71
N ARG A 66 -2.40 4.49 -8.51
CA ARG A 66 -3.06 5.31 -9.53
C ARG A 66 -3.83 6.50 -8.96
N ARG A 67 -4.46 6.32 -7.79
CA ARG A 67 -5.26 7.38 -7.16
C ARG A 67 -4.39 8.52 -6.63
N TRP A 68 -3.19 8.20 -6.17
CA TRP A 68 -2.29 9.12 -5.49
C TRP A 68 -1.04 9.47 -6.30
N ASP A 69 -1.01 9.08 -7.58
CA ASP A 69 0.13 9.24 -8.49
C ASP A 69 1.45 8.70 -7.92
N THR A 70 1.39 7.55 -7.22
CA THR A 70 2.57 6.86 -6.67
C THR A 70 2.90 5.61 -7.48
N LYS A 71 4.07 5.01 -7.19
CA LYS A 71 4.53 3.78 -7.87
C LYS A 71 5.00 2.76 -6.86
N ILE A 72 4.91 1.49 -7.26
CA ILE A 72 5.47 0.37 -6.52
C ILE A 72 6.99 0.35 -6.75
N CYS A 73 7.78 0.39 -5.68
CA CYS A 73 9.24 0.46 -5.78
C CYS A 73 9.92 -0.89 -6.07
N THR A 74 9.26 -2.01 -5.73
CA THR A 74 9.82 -3.38 -5.73
C THR A 74 10.94 -3.60 -4.72
#